data_AF-A0A915DX26-F1
#
_entry.id   AF-A0A915DX26-F1
#
_cell.length_a   1.000
_cell.length_b   1.000
_cell.length_c   1.000
_cell.angle_alpha   90.00
_cell.angle_beta   90.00
_cell.angle_gamma   90.00
#
_symmetry.space_group_name_H-M   'P 1'
#
loop_
_entity.id
_entity.type
_entity.pdbx_description
1 polymer ?
#
loop_
_entity_poly.entity_id
_entity_poly.type
_entity_poly.pdbx_seq_one_letter_code
_entity_poly.pdbx_strand_id
1 'polypeptide(L)'
;MRLKLDLPVEFAYVNGNVERLQFHSDDKPWSKNLKKAVLNLIQLQMTPANGQEIEDEEENGQNKYAKAFTTTETTLEGICPVSYSIMASPKNTTEINITKSINFQRCQKLADVGYGFQVEPTVESAWSELKDSNRPFLTSEQNHLLDCEWSLLSEYIAKSSQAESSQAMQTIAASELVFVEWNAAGNQETGLLTSVLKTKNSEQEIEKAENHLQELVVAFGEKNQQKGGIESSTTIEHFEKLVHIMRLCSLEELKNLDKKANKIDSSNKQKVAADLFADALAVAATRNTIVLLEKKIKEQSGISEVKAVQVLKVLGRGAGLPAPSDCQVDAILRLCKSDVVSDSKVLKQSCWLTFGAMVGELSLQNNKAKLMKQTTSPMRADETTADHKMQLYKDVLIKPLKEAESIPEKIFALKCIGNAALGFAVPELREVIERRSECPAVRIYAIDALRRLRHQLKPQKIHSIVMPIYMNTDEKPELRMNAFSMVMQTRPSNAIVDQIAFTMTSEKSDDVQSFVYSTMKSASLSPIPEQQTIANQLKNALKLLRSTKNS
;
A
#
# COMPACT_ATOMS: atom_id res chain seq x y z
N MET A 1 12.90 -30.27 9.73
CA MET A 1 11.97 -29.92 8.65
C MET A 1 10.98 -31.05 8.41
N ARG A 2 11.44 -32.26 8.05
CA ARG A 2 10.62 -33.46 7.80
C ARG A 2 9.56 -33.78 8.86
N LEU A 3 9.97 -33.80 10.14
CA LEU A 3 9.09 -34.09 11.30
C LEU A 3 7.80 -33.25 11.43
N LYS A 4 7.71 -32.08 10.79
CA LYS A 4 6.48 -31.27 10.79
C LYS A 4 5.55 -31.57 9.63
N LEU A 5 6.11 -31.91 8.47
CA LEU A 5 5.33 -32.29 7.30
C LEU A 5 4.68 -33.65 7.47
N ASP A 6 5.31 -34.53 8.25
CA ASP A 6 4.79 -35.87 8.55
C ASP A 6 3.58 -35.85 9.52
N LEU A 7 3.26 -34.70 10.13
CA LEU A 7 2.07 -34.59 10.98
C LEU A 7 0.79 -34.66 10.15
N PRO A 8 -0.26 -35.35 10.61
CA PRO A 8 -1.50 -35.50 9.86
C PRO A 8 -2.25 -34.18 9.70
N VAL A 9 -3.03 -34.09 8.61
CA VAL A 9 -4.02 -33.04 8.36
C VAL A 9 -5.35 -33.71 8.05
N GLU A 10 -6.41 -33.23 8.67
CA GLU A 10 -7.77 -33.67 8.41
C GLU A 10 -8.50 -32.60 7.62
N PHE A 11 -9.30 -33.00 6.63
CA PHE A 11 -10.09 -32.10 5.80
C PHE A 11 -11.33 -32.82 5.28
N ALA A 12 -12.40 -32.07 5.05
CA ALA A 12 -13.56 -32.55 4.33
C ALA A 12 -13.36 -32.30 2.83
N TYR A 13 -13.65 -33.29 1.99
CA TYR A 13 -13.64 -33.14 0.55
C TYR A 13 -15.06 -33.33 0.02
N VAL A 14 -15.70 -32.23 -0.38
CA VAL A 14 -17.13 -32.19 -0.73
C VAL A 14 -17.29 -31.57 -2.11
N ASN A 15 -17.86 -32.32 -3.06
CA ASN A 15 -18.13 -31.86 -4.43
C ASN A 15 -16.92 -31.21 -5.13
N GLY A 16 -15.72 -31.73 -4.91
CA GLY A 16 -14.50 -31.19 -5.50
C GLY A 16 -13.81 -30.09 -4.69
N ASN A 17 -14.40 -29.66 -3.57
CA ASN A 17 -13.86 -28.60 -2.72
C ASN A 17 -13.26 -29.15 -1.43
N VAL A 18 -12.15 -28.55 -1.00
CA VAL A 18 -11.53 -28.80 0.31
C VAL A 18 -12.14 -27.84 1.33
N GLU A 19 -12.79 -28.41 2.34
CA GLU A 19 -13.46 -27.70 3.42
C GLU A 19 -12.96 -28.18 4.79
N ARG A 20 -13.25 -27.41 5.85
CA ARG A 20 -13.02 -27.81 7.26
C ARG A 20 -11.61 -28.38 7.53
N LEU A 21 -10.56 -27.67 7.09
CA LEU A 21 -9.18 -28.09 7.35
C LEU A 21 -8.82 -27.99 8.84
N GLN A 22 -8.34 -29.10 9.40
CA GLN A 22 -7.82 -29.20 10.75
C GLN A 22 -6.37 -29.70 10.73
N PHE A 23 -5.46 -28.84 11.18
CA PHE A 23 -4.03 -29.16 11.30
C PHE A 23 -3.72 -29.66 12.69
N HIS A 24 -2.68 -30.48 12.82
CA HIS A 24 -2.14 -30.86 14.11
C HIS A 24 -1.76 -29.62 14.94
N SER A 25 -1.95 -29.65 16.26
CA SER A 25 -1.66 -28.52 17.17
C SER A 25 -0.22 -28.03 17.04
N ASP A 26 0.70 -28.97 16.88
CA ASP A 26 2.13 -28.68 16.77
C ASP A 26 2.59 -28.22 15.37
N ASP A 27 1.70 -28.15 14.38
CA ASP A 27 2.08 -27.70 13.03
C ASP A 27 2.57 -26.25 13.03
N LYS A 28 3.67 -26.00 12.32
CA LYS A 28 4.20 -24.65 12.10
C LYS A 28 3.54 -24.01 10.88
N PRO A 29 3.42 -22.66 10.81
CA PRO A 29 2.75 -21.98 9.70
C PRO A 29 3.24 -22.38 8.30
N TRP A 30 4.56 -22.53 8.10
CA TRP A 30 5.13 -22.96 6.82
C TRP A 30 4.71 -24.39 6.43
N SER A 31 4.56 -25.29 7.42
CA SER A 31 4.15 -26.67 7.20
C SER A 31 2.65 -26.74 6.86
N LYS A 32 1.82 -25.95 7.56
CA LYS A 32 0.40 -25.77 7.20
C LYS A 32 0.26 -25.26 5.77
N ASN A 33 1.07 -24.28 5.38
CA ASN A 33 1.02 -23.71 4.02
C ASN A 33 1.45 -24.71 2.95
N LEU A 34 2.46 -25.54 3.20
CA LEU A 34 2.86 -26.58 2.25
C LEU A 34 1.77 -27.66 2.12
N LYS A 35 1.15 -28.08 3.22
CA LYS A 35 0.00 -29.00 3.20
C LYS A 35 -1.18 -28.41 2.43
N LYS A 36 -1.48 -27.12 2.62
CA LYS A 36 -2.50 -26.41 1.83
C LYS A 36 -2.17 -26.39 0.34
N ALA A 37 -0.90 -26.23 -0.04
CA ALA A 37 -0.49 -26.26 -1.44
C ALA A 37 -0.79 -27.63 -2.08
N VAL A 38 -0.51 -28.73 -1.37
CA VAL A 38 -0.86 -30.09 -1.84
C VAL A 38 -2.38 -30.27 -1.94
N LEU A 39 -3.14 -29.82 -0.93
CA LEU A 39 -4.61 -29.90 -0.96
C LEU A 39 -5.24 -29.04 -2.08
N ASN A 40 -4.60 -27.92 -2.43
CA ASN A 40 -5.05 -27.07 -3.53
C ASN A 40 -4.89 -27.75 -4.90
N LEU A 41 -3.91 -28.66 -5.06
CA LEU A 41 -3.72 -29.45 -6.30
C LEU A 41 -4.89 -30.40 -6.56
N ILE A 42 -5.43 -31.00 -5.50
CA ILE A 42 -6.53 -31.95 -5.61
C ILE A 42 -7.92 -31.28 -5.62
N GLN A 43 -8.00 -29.96 -5.39
CA GLN A 43 -9.27 -29.23 -5.39
C GLN A 43 -9.76 -28.99 -6.81
N LEU A 44 -10.77 -29.76 -7.23
CA LEU A 44 -11.27 -29.79 -8.60
C LEU A 44 -12.80 -29.94 -8.63
N GLN A 45 -13.49 -28.92 -9.13
CA GLN A 45 -14.94 -28.98 -9.36
C GLN A 45 -15.26 -29.53 -10.76
N MET A 46 -16.15 -30.53 -10.83
CA MET A 46 -16.62 -31.10 -12.11
C MET A 46 -17.91 -30.45 -12.64
N THR A 47 -18.58 -29.66 -11.80
CA THR A 47 -19.85 -29.01 -12.12
C THR A 47 -19.87 -27.57 -11.60
N PRO A 48 -20.51 -26.62 -12.32
CA PRO A 48 -20.59 -25.24 -11.88
C PRO A 48 -21.47 -25.13 -10.65
N ALA A 49 -21.04 -24.36 -9.65
CA ALA A 49 -21.79 -24.16 -8.40
C ALA A 49 -23.17 -23.49 -8.61
N ASN A 50 -23.35 -22.75 -9.72
CA ASN A 50 -24.55 -21.95 -10.01
C ASN A 50 -25.28 -22.31 -11.33
N GLY A 51 -24.95 -23.43 -11.97
CA GLY A 51 -25.68 -23.91 -13.15
C GLY A 51 -25.60 -23.06 -14.44
N GLN A 52 -24.69 -22.08 -14.53
CA GLN A 52 -24.42 -21.37 -15.78
C GLN A 52 -23.37 -22.14 -16.59
N GLU A 53 -23.83 -22.85 -17.62
CA GLU A 53 -23.01 -23.45 -18.66
C GLU A 53 -22.85 -22.43 -19.79
N ILE A 54 -21.63 -22.26 -20.30
CA ILE A 54 -21.39 -21.55 -21.55
C ILE A 54 -21.39 -22.64 -22.63
N GLU A 55 -22.47 -22.75 -23.38
CA GLU A 55 -22.49 -23.50 -24.64
C GLU A 55 -21.82 -22.60 -25.68
N ASP A 56 -20.61 -22.96 -26.13
CA ASP A 56 -19.97 -22.27 -27.26
C ASP A 56 -20.67 -22.70 -28.57
N GLU A 57 -21.01 -21.72 -29.41
CA GLU A 57 -21.61 -21.90 -30.73
C GLU A 57 -20.65 -22.65 -31.69
N GLU A 58 -21.23 -23.58 -32.47
CA GLU A 58 -20.54 -24.41 -33.45
C GLU A 58 -19.83 -23.59 -34.55
N GLU A 59 -18.49 -23.52 -34.51
CA GLU A 59 -17.70 -23.23 -35.70
C GLU A 59 -16.89 -24.47 -36.13
N ASN A 60 -17.25 -25.02 -37.29
CA ASN A 60 -16.50 -26.03 -38.06
C ASN A 60 -16.30 -27.43 -37.43
N GLY A 61 -17.37 -28.05 -36.91
CA GLY A 61 -17.54 -29.51 -36.98
C GLY A 61 -16.56 -30.38 -36.17
N GLN A 62 -15.82 -29.81 -35.21
CA GLN A 62 -15.07 -30.57 -34.21
C GLN A 62 -15.28 -29.92 -32.83
N ASN A 63 -16.20 -30.47 -32.02
CA ASN A 63 -16.33 -30.08 -30.62
C ASN A 63 -15.02 -30.40 -29.89
N LYS A 64 -14.24 -29.36 -29.57
CA LYS A 64 -12.92 -29.50 -28.91
C LYS A 64 -13.03 -29.65 -27.39
N TYR A 65 -14.15 -29.24 -26.80
CA TYR A 65 -14.41 -29.27 -25.36
C TYR A 65 -15.74 -29.98 -25.05
N ALA A 66 -15.74 -30.77 -23.98
CA ALA A 66 -16.94 -31.42 -23.46
C ALA A 66 -17.72 -30.52 -22.49
N LYS A 67 -17.03 -29.60 -21.78
CA LYS A 67 -17.64 -28.63 -20.84
C LYS A 67 -16.67 -27.50 -20.49
N ALA A 68 -17.12 -26.25 -20.43
CA ALA A 68 -16.34 -25.13 -19.91
C ALA A 68 -17.20 -24.23 -19.00
N PHE A 69 -16.63 -23.77 -17.88
CA PHE A 69 -17.34 -22.87 -16.95
C PHE A 69 -16.37 -22.03 -16.10
N THR A 70 -16.88 -20.95 -15.51
CA THR A 70 -16.13 -20.14 -14.54
C THR A 70 -16.88 -20.12 -13.21
N THR A 71 -16.15 -20.26 -12.11
CA THR A 71 -16.67 -20.25 -10.74
C THR A 71 -15.75 -19.43 -9.84
N THR A 72 -16.23 -19.01 -8.68
CA THR A 72 -15.38 -18.36 -7.66
C THR A 72 -14.95 -19.41 -6.65
N GLU A 73 -13.65 -19.55 -6.44
CA GLU A 73 -13.06 -20.58 -5.60
C GLU A 73 -12.13 -19.97 -4.54
N THR A 74 -11.99 -20.64 -3.40
CA THR A 74 -10.95 -20.30 -2.41
C THR A 74 -9.69 -21.10 -2.73
N THR A 75 -8.70 -20.43 -3.33
CA THR A 75 -7.39 -20.97 -3.70
C THR A 75 -6.34 -20.65 -2.62
N LEU A 76 -5.11 -21.13 -2.79
CA LEU A 76 -3.98 -20.80 -1.91
C LEU A 76 -3.70 -19.29 -1.88
N GLU A 77 -3.92 -18.61 -3.00
CA GLU A 77 -3.67 -17.19 -3.22
C GLU A 77 -4.86 -16.33 -2.82
N GLY A 78 -6.00 -16.92 -2.47
CA GLY A 78 -7.15 -16.23 -1.89
C GLY A 78 -8.48 -16.59 -2.55
N ILE A 79 -9.39 -15.64 -2.68
CA ILE A 79 -10.72 -15.90 -3.28
C ILE A 79 -10.69 -15.38 -4.71
N CYS A 80 -10.68 -16.28 -5.69
CA CYS A 80 -10.38 -15.96 -7.07
C CYS A 80 -11.40 -16.56 -8.05
N PRO A 81 -11.70 -15.87 -9.16
CA PRO A 81 -12.41 -16.48 -10.27
C PRO A 81 -11.50 -17.49 -10.97
N VAL A 82 -12.02 -18.70 -11.15
CA VAL A 82 -11.36 -19.86 -11.72
C VAL A 82 -12.16 -20.37 -12.92
N SER A 83 -11.48 -20.55 -14.04
CA SER A 83 -12.05 -21.10 -15.26
C SER A 83 -11.64 -22.55 -15.44
N TYR A 84 -12.61 -23.41 -15.73
CA TYR A 84 -12.44 -24.83 -16.00
C TYR A 84 -12.74 -25.13 -17.47
N SER A 85 -11.86 -25.89 -18.12
CA SER A 85 -12.03 -26.41 -19.47
C SER A 85 -11.87 -27.93 -19.46
N ILE A 86 -12.92 -28.68 -19.76
CA ILE A 86 -12.95 -30.14 -19.77
C ILE A 86 -12.95 -30.60 -21.23
N MET A 87 -11.92 -31.34 -21.63
CA MET A 87 -11.76 -31.93 -22.96
C MET A 87 -12.00 -33.44 -22.88
N ALA A 88 -12.85 -33.96 -23.77
CA ALA A 88 -13.01 -35.40 -23.96
C ALA A 88 -11.83 -35.95 -24.76
N SER A 89 -11.28 -37.10 -24.35
CA SER A 89 -10.20 -37.75 -25.10
C SER A 89 -10.67 -38.14 -26.51
N PRO A 90 -9.87 -37.89 -27.58
CA PRO A 90 -10.23 -38.24 -28.95
C PRO A 90 -10.17 -39.75 -29.25
N LYS A 91 -9.74 -40.58 -28.28
CA LYS A 91 -9.72 -42.05 -28.39
C LYS A 91 -10.73 -42.62 -27.40
N ASN A 92 -11.27 -43.80 -27.68
CA ASN A 92 -12.26 -44.54 -26.88
C ASN A 92 -11.68 -45.02 -25.52
N THR A 93 -11.04 -44.12 -24.77
CA THR A 93 -10.50 -44.29 -23.43
C THR A 93 -11.36 -43.46 -22.48
N THR A 94 -11.54 -43.93 -21.25
CA THR A 94 -12.29 -43.21 -20.20
C THR A 94 -11.62 -41.90 -19.76
N GLU A 95 -10.49 -41.52 -20.37
CA GLU A 95 -9.62 -40.40 -20.02
C GLU A 95 -10.29 -39.04 -20.27
N ILE A 96 -10.12 -38.12 -19.31
CA ILE A 96 -10.65 -36.77 -19.37
C ILE A 96 -9.53 -35.80 -19.02
N ASN A 97 -9.28 -34.82 -19.89
CA ASN A 97 -8.33 -33.75 -19.62
C ASN A 97 -9.09 -32.54 -19.08
N ILE A 98 -8.69 -32.01 -17.94
CA ILE A 98 -9.30 -30.82 -17.32
C ILE A 98 -8.22 -29.77 -17.13
N THR A 99 -8.52 -28.55 -17.52
CA THR A 99 -7.66 -27.40 -17.32
C THR A 99 -8.35 -26.42 -16.38
N LYS A 100 -7.67 -26.12 -15.27
CA LYS A 100 -8.09 -25.13 -14.29
C LYS A 100 -7.15 -23.93 -14.34
N SER A 101 -7.71 -22.75 -14.63
CA SER A 101 -6.96 -21.50 -14.74
C SER A 101 -7.50 -20.46 -13.76
N ILE A 102 -6.61 -19.94 -12.92
CA ILE A 102 -6.95 -18.93 -11.91
C ILE A 102 -6.65 -17.54 -12.49
N ASN A 103 -7.62 -16.63 -12.45
CA ASN A 103 -7.40 -15.24 -12.85
C ASN A 103 -7.02 -14.37 -11.65
N PHE A 104 -5.71 -14.22 -11.42
CA PHE A 104 -5.16 -13.47 -10.30
C PHE A 104 -5.46 -11.96 -10.33
N GLN A 105 -5.75 -11.39 -11.50
CA GLN A 105 -6.09 -9.97 -11.63
C GLN A 105 -7.47 -9.65 -11.06
N ARG A 106 -8.36 -10.65 -11.01
CA ARG A 106 -9.76 -10.51 -10.58
C ARG A 106 -10.05 -11.20 -9.25
N CYS A 107 -9.03 -11.60 -8.49
CA CYS A 107 -9.23 -12.13 -7.14
C CYS A 107 -9.89 -11.07 -6.23
N GLN A 108 -10.94 -11.47 -5.54
CA GLN A 108 -11.67 -10.65 -4.56
C GLN A 108 -10.82 -10.40 -3.31
N LYS A 109 -9.99 -11.38 -2.95
CA LYS A 109 -9.05 -11.30 -1.84
C LYS A 109 -7.78 -12.02 -2.23
N LEU A 110 -6.63 -11.34 -2.17
CA LEU A 110 -5.32 -11.96 -2.29
C LEU A 110 -4.75 -12.25 -0.90
N ALA A 111 -4.09 -13.40 -0.75
CA ALA A 111 -3.31 -13.78 0.42
C ALA A 111 -1.92 -13.11 0.41
N ASP A 112 -1.87 -11.81 0.07
CA ASP A 112 -0.62 -11.06 0.00
C ASP A 112 -0.28 -10.42 1.34
N VAL A 113 1.00 -10.52 1.72
CA VAL A 113 1.60 -9.76 2.83
C VAL A 113 2.56 -8.74 2.22
N GLY A 114 2.00 -7.67 1.64
CA GLY A 114 2.79 -6.60 1.04
C GLY A 114 3.43 -5.70 2.10
N TYR A 115 4.64 -6.02 2.56
CA TYR A 115 5.48 -5.06 3.28
C TYR A 115 6.26 -4.21 2.27
N GLY A 116 6.06 -2.90 2.28
CA GLY A 116 6.98 -1.97 1.60
C GLY A 116 6.75 -1.72 0.10
N PHE A 117 5.69 -2.26 -0.52
CA PHE A 117 5.39 -1.92 -1.92
C PHE A 117 4.83 -0.49 -2.03
N GLN A 118 5.59 0.40 -2.68
CA GLN A 118 5.08 1.68 -3.14
C GLN A 118 4.35 1.46 -4.46
N VAL A 119 3.04 1.73 -4.48
CA VAL A 119 2.36 2.05 -5.74
C VAL A 119 2.52 3.56 -5.91
N GLU A 120 3.40 3.99 -6.81
CA GLU A 120 3.35 5.38 -7.28
C GLU A 120 1.92 5.64 -7.77
N PRO A 121 1.26 6.73 -7.36
CA PRO A 121 0.02 7.14 -7.99
C PRO A 121 0.36 7.71 -9.36
N THR A 122 0.67 6.84 -10.32
CA THR A 122 0.75 7.24 -11.72
C THR A 122 -0.65 7.59 -12.19
N VAL A 123 -0.74 8.85 -12.60
CA VAL A 123 -1.64 9.43 -13.61
C VAL A 123 -2.86 8.57 -13.97
N GLU A 124 -3.95 8.98 -13.35
CA GLU A 124 -5.35 8.69 -13.65
C GLU A 124 -5.68 8.74 -15.16
N SER A 125 -5.61 7.58 -15.82
CA SER A 125 -6.34 7.27 -17.07
C SER A 125 -7.04 5.90 -17.02
N ALA A 126 -7.18 5.30 -15.83
CA ALA A 126 -7.65 3.91 -15.69
C ALA A 126 -8.88 3.73 -14.77
N TRP A 127 -9.81 4.69 -14.72
CA TRP A 127 -11.14 4.41 -14.15
C TRP A 127 -12.07 3.67 -15.14
N SER A 128 -11.58 3.34 -16.33
CA SER A 128 -12.28 2.53 -17.33
C SER A 128 -11.55 1.27 -17.78
N GLU A 129 -10.38 0.92 -17.22
CA GLU A 129 -9.74 -0.39 -17.39
C GLU A 129 -8.53 -0.46 -16.44
N LEU A 130 -8.70 -1.07 -15.27
CA LEU A 130 -7.60 -1.42 -14.36
C LEU A 130 -6.74 -2.52 -15.01
N LYS A 131 -5.92 -2.16 -16.01
CA LYS A 131 -4.70 -2.92 -16.32
C LYS A 131 -3.59 -2.34 -15.46
N ASP A 132 -3.51 -2.84 -14.24
CA ASP A 132 -2.36 -2.61 -13.36
C ASP A 132 -1.10 -3.18 -14.04
N SER A 133 -0.31 -2.31 -14.66
CA SER A 133 0.85 -2.63 -15.49
C SER A 133 2.08 -3.13 -14.71
N ASN A 134 1.95 -3.35 -13.40
CA ASN A 134 2.98 -4.03 -12.59
C ASN A 134 2.49 -5.31 -11.88
N ARG A 135 1.35 -5.84 -12.30
CA ARG A 135 0.89 -7.16 -11.82
C ARG A 135 1.47 -8.28 -12.71
N PRO A 136 1.97 -9.37 -12.11
CA PRO A 136 2.31 -10.56 -12.86
C PRO A 136 1.11 -11.03 -13.69
N PHE A 137 1.32 -11.14 -15.00
CA PHE A 137 0.50 -11.99 -15.84
C PHE A 137 0.72 -13.41 -15.31
N LEU A 138 -0.34 -14.00 -14.76
CA LEU A 138 -0.32 -15.33 -14.16
C LEU A 138 -1.40 -16.15 -14.87
N THR A 139 -0.96 -17.18 -15.58
CA THR A 139 -1.81 -18.24 -16.13
C THR A 139 -1.35 -19.54 -15.51
N SER A 140 -2.24 -20.27 -14.82
CA SER A 140 -2.01 -21.67 -14.50
C SER A 140 -2.78 -22.54 -15.49
N GLU A 141 -2.12 -23.51 -16.09
CA GLU A 141 -2.74 -24.56 -16.89
C GLU A 141 -2.52 -25.89 -16.17
N GLN A 142 -3.57 -26.70 -16.09
CA GLN A 142 -3.53 -28.09 -15.60
C GLN A 142 -4.01 -29.00 -16.75
N ASN A 143 -3.51 -30.23 -16.85
CA ASN A 143 -3.97 -31.26 -17.81
C ASN A 143 -4.09 -32.59 -17.06
N HIS A 144 -5.03 -33.49 -17.45
CA HIS A 144 -5.28 -34.75 -16.73
C HIS A 144 -5.46 -35.97 -17.66
N LEU A 145 -5.12 -37.17 -17.16
CA LEU A 145 -5.48 -38.50 -17.67
C LEU A 145 -5.90 -39.41 -16.50
N LEU A 146 -6.62 -40.52 -16.76
CA LEU A 146 -7.00 -41.52 -15.74
C LEU A 146 -5.82 -42.47 -15.46
N ASP A 147 -5.60 -42.78 -14.18
CA ASP A 147 -4.30 -42.82 -13.47
C ASP A 147 -3.88 -41.39 -13.08
N CYS A 148 -4.43 -40.91 -11.96
CA CYS A 148 -4.51 -39.49 -11.65
C CYS A 148 -3.13 -38.84 -11.49
N GLU A 149 -2.75 -38.06 -12.49
CA GLU A 149 -1.64 -37.13 -12.47
C GLU A 149 -2.17 -35.69 -12.38
N TRP A 150 -1.62 -34.92 -11.44
CA TRP A 150 -1.88 -33.48 -11.32
C TRP A 150 -0.58 -32.75 -11.56
N SER A 151 -0.55 -31.94 -12.62
CA SER A 151 0.50 -30.96 -12.85
C SER A 151 -0.02 -29.56 -12.56
N LEU A 152 0.80 -28.75 -11.91
CA LEU A 152 0.57 -27.33 -11.69
C LEU A 152 1.77 -26.56 -12.20
N LEU A 153 1.50 -25.56 -13.02
CA LEU A 153 2.45 -24.52 -13.37
C LEU A 153 1.90 -23.17 -12.91
N SER A 154 2.70 -22.41 -12.17
CA SER A 154 2.39 -21.06 -11.74
C SER A 154 3.54 -20.14 -12.11
N GLU A 155 3.24 -19.08 -12.86
CA GLU A 155 4.23 -18.16 -13.40
C GLU A 155 4.02 -16.74 -12.85
N TYR A 156 4.97 -16.24 -12.07
CA TYR A 156 4.96 -14.91 -11.47
C TYR A 156 5.95 -14.00 -12.20
N ILE A 157 5.46 -12.98 -12.91
CA ILE A 157 6.28 -11.99 -13.63
C ILE A 157 6.27 -10.64 -12.91
N ALA A 158 7.39 -10.22 -12.32
CA ALA A 158 7.57 -8.85 -11.85
C ALA A 158 8.09 -7.96 -12.99
N LYS A 159 7.39 -6.86 -13.27
CA LYS A 159 7.77 -5.87 -14.28
C LYS A 159 8.42 -4.65 -13.62
N SER A 160 9.32 -3.99 -14.36
CA SER A 160 9.94 -2.74 -13.89
C SER A 160 9.06 -1.54 -14.26
N SER A 161 9.07 -0.49 -13.43
CA SER A 161 8.31 0.74 -13.66
C SER A 161 8.80 1.57 -14.85
N GLN A 162 9.96 1.26 -15.43
CA GLN A 162 10.58 2.08 -16.48
C GLN A 162 10.24 1.64 -17.91
N ALA A 163 9.67 0.45 -18.12
CA ALA A 163 9.14 0.03 -19.42
C ALA A 163 8.21 -1.19 -19.28
N GLU A 164 7.01 -1.12 -19.89
CA GLU A 164 6.06 -2.25 -19.94
C GLU A 164 6.65 -3.54 -20.56
N SER A 165 7.71 -3.39 -21.37
CA SER A 165 8.46 -4.47 -22.03
C SER A 165 9.63 -5.02 -21.21
N SER A 166 9.95 -4.45 -20.04
CA SER A 166 11.05 -4.92 -19.19
C SER A 166 10.56 -5.87 -18.11
N GLN A 167 10.79 -7.18 -18.31
CA GLN A 167 10.65 -8.18 -17.25
C GLN A 167 11.83 -8.01 -16.28
N ALA A 168 11.55 -7.61 -15.03
CA ALA A 168 12.58 -7.43 -14.01
C ALA A 168 12.92 -8.76 -13.31
N MET A 169 11.92 -9.62 -13.09
CA MET A 169 12.09 -10.93 -12.49
C MET A 169 10.94 -11.85 -12.91
N GLN A 170 11.24 -13.14 -13.11
CA GLN A 170 10.26 -14.19 -13.36
C GLN A 170 10.49 -15.31 -12.34
N THR A 171 9.42 -15.80 -11.72
CA THR A 171 9.45 -16.98 -10.86
C THR A 171 8.46 -18.00 -11.40
N ILE A 172 8.93 -19.22 -11.62
CA ILE A 172 8.09 -20.34 -12.05
C ILE A 172 8.04 -21.33 -10.91
N ALA A 173 6.84 -21.65 -10.44
CA ALA A 173 6.59 -22.74 -9.51
C ALA A 173 5.89 -23.87 -10.26
N ALA A 174 6.50 -25.06 -10.24
CA ALA A 174 5.92 -26.27 -10.80
C ALA A 174 5.68 -27.29 -9.69
N SER A 175 4.61 -28.06 -9.79
CA SER A 175 4.32 -29.17 -8.89
C SER A 175 3.68 -30.31 -9.65
N GLU A 176 4.05 -31.52 -9.28
CA GLU A 176 3.54 -32.75 -9.88
C GLU A 176 3.11 -33.69 -8.76
N LEU A 177 1.91 -34.24 -8.88
CA LEU A 177 1.36 -35.25 -7.98
C LEU A 177 0.95 -36.43 -8.83
N VAL A 178 1.50 -37.61 -8.55
CA VAL A 178 1.24 -38.84 -9.30
C VAL A 178 0.62 -39.85 -8.35
N PHE A 179 -0.52 -40.41 -8.75
CA PHE A 179 -1.10 -41.55 -8.06
C PHE A 179 -0.20 -42.79 -8.23
N VAL A 180 0.14 -43.46 -7.13
CA VAL A 180 1.04 -44.64 -7.15
C VAL A 180 0.28 -45.94 -7.03
N GLU A 181 -0.46 -46.14 -5.93
CA GLU A 181 -1.21 -47.38 -5.69
C GLU A 181 -2.29 -47.21 -4.60
N TRP A 182 -3.26 -48.13 -4.58
CA TRP A 182 -4.27 -48.24 -3.51
C TRP A 182 -3.81 -49.23 -2.45
N ASN A 183 -3.82 -48.80 -1.18
CA ASN A 183 -3.55 -49.65 -0.03
C ASN A 183 -4.77 -49.68 0.91
N ALA A 184 -5.12 -50.86 1.43
CA ALA A 184 -6.19 -50.99 2.42
C ALA A 184 -5.77 -50.32 3.74
N ALA A 185 -6.54 -49.36 4.22
CA ALA A 185 -6.25 -48.66 5.46
C ALA A 185 -6.42 -49.60 6.67
N GLY A 186 -5.36 -49.82 7.45
CA GLY A 186 -5.45 -50.51 8.74
C GLY A 186 -6.09 -49.62 9.81
N ASN A 187 -6.95 -50.18 10.66
CA ASN A 187 -7.46 -49.50 11.86
C ASN A 187 -6.29 -49.18 12.80
N GLN A 188 -5.81 -47.93 12.82
CA GLN A 188 -4.90 -47.46 13.87
C GLN A 188 -5.48 -46.24 14.59
N GLU A 189 -5.71 -46.43 15.89
CA GLU A 189 -5.98 -45.38 16.87
C GLU A 189 -4.81 -44.38 16.92
N THR A 190 -5.16 -43.11 17.03
CA THR A 190 -4.26 -41.95 17.03
C THR A 190 -3.48 -41.84 18.35
N GLY A 191 -2.33 -42.51 18.42
CA GLY A 191 -1.35 -42.31 19.50
C GLY A 191 -0.55 -41.01 19.33
N LEU A 192 -0.85 -40.01 20.17
CA LEU A 192 -0.08 -38.77 20.29
C LEU A 192 1.34 -39.05 20.84
N LEU A 193 2.35 -38.99 19.97
CA LEU A 193 3.76 -38.94 20.33
C LEU A 193 4.21 -37.49 20.50
N THR A 194 4.22 -37.02 21.75
CA THR A 194 4.89 -35.78 22.15
C THR A 194 6.40 -35.93 21.98
N SER A 195 7.01 -35.14 21.10
CA SER A 195 8.43 -34.84 21.20
C SER A 195 8.75 -33.39 20.82
N VAL A 196 9.56 -32.81 21.68
CA VAL A 196 10.02 -31.42 21.77
C VAL A 196 10.72 -30.97 20.48
N LEU A 197 10.38 -29.77 19.99
CA LEU A 197 11.09 -29.15 18.88
C LEU A 197 11.75 -27.84 19.29
N LYS A 198 13.07 -27.82 19.06
CA LYS A 198 13.90 -26.62 19.01
C LYS A 198 13.31 -25.64 18.01
N THR A 199 12.99 -24.45 18.49
CA THR A 199 12.71 -23.26 17.70
C THR A 199 13.94 -22.83 16.91
N LYS A 200 13.74 -22.12 15.79
CA LYS A 200 14.79 -21.34 15.11
C LYS A 200 15.69 -20.69 16.17
N ASN A 201 17.02 -20.80 16.04
CA ASN A 201 17.95 -20.12 16.93
C ASN A 201 17.83 -18.59 16.71
N SER A 202 16.87 -17.97 17.40
CA SER A 202 16.72 -16.51 17.46
C SER A 202 18.03 -15.82 17.85
N GLU A 203 18.81 -16.46 18.71
CA GLU A 203 20.13 -15.99 19.14
C GLU A 203 21.11 -15.77 17.97
N GLN A 204 21.12 -16.66 16.96
CA GLN A 204 22.03 -16.55 15.82
C GLN A 204 21.68 -15.37 14.91
N GLU A 205 20.39 -15.06 14.72
CA GLU A 205 19.98 -13.91 13.90
C GLU A 205 20.24 -12.59 14.62
N ILE A 206 20.11 -12.54 15.94
CA ILE A 206 20.48 -11.37 16.74
C ILE A 206 21.98 -11.12 16.70
N GLU A 207 22.80 -12.17 16.75
CA GLU A 207 24.26 -12.07 16.62
C GLU A 207 24.65 -11.53 15.24
N LYS A 208 24.02 -12.00 14.15
CA LYS A 208 24.22 -11.44 12.81
C LYS A 208 23.84 -9.96 12.73
N ALA A 209 22.70 -9.58 13.32
CA ALA A 209 22.28 -8.17 13.34
C ALA A 209 23.28 -7.30 14.12
N GLU A 210 23.78 -7.79 15.25
CA GLU A 210 24.84 -7.12 16.01
C GLU A 210 26.11 -6.95 15.19
N ASN A 211 26.56 -7.98 14.49
CA ASN A 211 27.74 -7.91 13.62
C ASN A 211 27.56 -6.89 12.50
N HIS A 212 26.41 -6.88 11.82
CA HIS A 212 26.12 -5.87 10.80
C HIS A 212 26.13 -4.45 11.38
N LEU A 213 25.59 -4.24 12.58
CA LEU A 213 25.63 -2.94 13.24
C LEU A 213 27.06 -2.52 13.60
N GLN A 214 27.89 -3.44 14.11
CA GLN A 214 29.29 -3.16 14.43
C GLN A 214 30.09 -2.76 13.18
N GLU A 215 29.93 -3.49 12.07
CA GLU A 215 30.58 -3.17 10.79
C GLU A 215 30.19 -1.77 10.28
N LEU A 216 28.91 -1.39 10.42
CA LEU A 216 28.47 -0.04 10.11
C LEU A 216 29.14 1.01 11.02
N VAL A 217 29.22 0.75 12.33
CA VAL A 217 29.85 1.67 13.28
C VAL A 217 31.33 1.86 12.97
N VAL A 218 32.05 0.79 12.59
CA VAL A 218 33.45 0.87 12.15
C VAL A 218 33.56 1.73 10.88
N ALA A 219 32.76 1.43 9.85
CA ALA A 219 32.78 2.16 8.59
C ALA A 219 32.49 3.67 8.75
N PHE A 220 31.53 4.03 9.62
CA PHE A 220 31.21 5.43 9.92
C PHE A 220 32.23 6.09 10.88
N GLY A 221 32.87 5.32 11.76
CA GLY A 221 33.85 5.80 12.72
C GLY A 221 35.20 6.16 12.10
N GLU A 222 35.67 5.39 11.12
CA GLU A 222 36.98 5.59 10.48
C GLU A 222 37.00 6.76 9.49
N LYS A 223 35.87 7.08 8.84
CA LYS A 223 35.79 8.08 7.76
C LYS A 223 35.31 9.47 8.18
N ASN A 224 34.90 9.69 9.44
CA ASN A 224 34.67 11.03 9.96
C ASN A 224 35.93 11.94 9.95
N GLN A 225 37.10 11.40 9.61
CA GLN A 225 38.35 12.14 9.36
C GLN A 225 38.56 12.57 7.89
N GLN A 226 37.78 12.05 6.92
CA GLN A 226 37.87 12.43 5.50
C GLN A 226 36.49 12.90 5.00
N LYS A 227 36.43 14.13 4.46
CA LYS A 227 35.21 14.82 3.96
C LYS A 227 34.60 14.20 2.68
N GLY A 228 34.45 12.88 2.61
CA GLY A 228 33.79 12.17 1.50
C GLY A 228 32.54 11.44 2.00
N GLY A 229 31.42 11.59 1.31
CA GLY A 229 30.17 10.87 1.60
C GLY A 229 30.37 9.35 1.60
N ILE A 230 29.52 8.65 2.35
CA ILE A 230 29.57 7.18 2.49
C ILE A 230 28.77 6.57 1.34
N GLU A 231 29.42 6.40 0.19
CA GLU A 231 28.91 5.60 -0.93
C GLU A 231 29.84 4.41 -1.17
N SER A 232 29.90 3.50 -0.20
CA SER A 232 30.41 2.16 -0.46
C SER A 232 29.22 1.21 -0.51
N SER A 233 29.11 0.45 -1.61
CA SER A 233 28.07 -0.57 -1.80
C SER A 233 27.96 -1.52 -0.61
N THR A 234 29.09 -1.79 0.07
CA THR A 234 29.14 -2.63 1.26
C THR A 234 28.38 -2.02 2.45
N THR A 235 28.51 -0.72 2.72
CA THR A 235 27.80 -0.08 3.84
C THR A 235 26.28 -0.12 3.65
N ILE A 236 25.81 0.07 2.41
CA ILE A 236 24.40 -0.06 2.06
C ILE A 236 23.93 -1.50 2.32
N GLU A 237 24.68 -2.50 1.86
CA GLU A 237 24.37 -3.92 2.04
C GLU A 237 24.27 -4.30 3.53
N HIS A 238 25.22 -3.85 4.37
CA HIS A 238 25.16 -4.08 5.82
C HIS A 238 23.91 -3.45 6.46
N PHE A 239 23.54 -2.23 6.03
CA PHE A 239 22.35 -1.55 6.54
C PHE A 239 21.05 -2.26 6.11
N GLU A 240 20.96 -2.67 4.85
CA GLU A 240 19.81 -3.43 4.33
C GLU A 240 19.63 -4.78 5.05
N LYS A 241 20.73 -5.52 5.27
CA LYS A 241 20.72 -6.78 6.02
C LYS A 241 20.27 -6.57 7.47
N LEU A 242 20.76 -5.53 8.13
CA LEU A 242 20.34 -5.15 9.47
C LEU A 242 18.83 -4.87 9.52
N VAL A 243 18.32 -4.02 8.61
CA VAL A 243 16.89 -3.71 8.51
C VAL A 243 16.05 -4.96 8.25
N HIS A 244 16.51 -5.86 7.37
CA HIS A 244 15.81 -7.10 7.05
C HIS A 244 15.64 -8.00 8.29
N ILE A 245 16.73 -8.19 9.06
CA ILE A 245 16.67 -8.98 10.30
C ILE A 245 15.73 -8.30 11.31
N MET A 246 15.85 -6.98 11.51
CA MET A 246 15.03 -6.22 12.45
C MET A 246 13.53 -6.24 12.12
N ARG A 247 13.15 -6.39 10.85
CA ARG A 247 11.75 -6.57 10.44
C ARG A 247 11.14 -7.86 10.99
N LEU A 248 11.96 -8.88 11.24
CA LEU A 248 11.54 -10.19 11.72
C LEU A 248 11.66 -10.35 13.24
N CYS A 249 12.30 -9.39 13.93
CA CYS A 249 12.51 -9.44 15.37
C CYS A 249 11.23 -9.18 16.18
N SER A 250 11.11 -9.92 17.27
CA SER A 250 10.22 -9.60 18.39
C SER A 250 10.71 -8.36 19.16
N LEU A 251 9.82 -7.78 19.97
CA LEU A 251 10.17 -6.60 20.77
C LEU A 251 11.31 -6.88 21.78
N GLU A 252 11.38 -8.08 22.36
CA GLU A 252 12.44 -8.44 23.31
C GLU A 252 13.80 -8.62 22.62
N GLU A 253 13.82 -9.20 21.41
CA GLU A 253 15.04 -9.33 20.62
C GLU A 253 15.60 -7.97 20.20
N LEU A 254 14.72 -7.02 19.82
CA LEU A 254 15.11 -5.64 19.52
C LEU A 254 15.66 -4.92 20.76
N LYS A 255 15.06 -5.11 21.94
CA LYS A 255 15.59 -4.57 23.21
C LYS A 255 16.96 -5.16 23.55
N ASN A 256 17.18 -6.44 23.27
CA ASN A 256 18.48 -7.08 23.48
C ASN A 256 19.53 -6.51 22.51
N LEU A 257 19.17 -6.31 21.25
CA LEU A 257 20.04 -5.68 20.26
C LEU A 257 20.36 -4.22 20.64
N ASP A 258 19.39 -3.46 21.15
CA ASP A 258 19.60 -2.10 21.67
C ASP A 258 20.58 -2.09 22.86
N LYS A 259 20.42 -3.01 23.83
CA LYS A 259 21.38 -3.15 24.95
C LYS A 259 22.79 -3.45 24.46
N LYS A 260 22.93 -4.29 23.43
CA LYS A 260 24.23 -4.65 22.83
C LYS A 260 24.83 -3.46 22.07
N ALA A 261 24.03 -2.74 21.28
CA ALA A 261 24.44 -1.51 20.60
C ALA A 261 24.99 -0.46 21.57
N ASN A 262 24.36 -0.33 22.74
CA ASN A 262 24.78 0.60 23.78
C ASN A 262 26.05 0.17 24.55
N LYS A 263 26.56 -1.05 24.35
CA LYS A 263 27.79 -1.58 24.98
C LYS A 263 29.04 -1.42 24.10
N ILE A 264 28.92 -0.85 22.90
CA ILE A 264 30.06 -0.67 21.99
C ILE A 264 31.06 0.33 22.60
N ASP A 265 32.32 -0.08 22.74
CA ASP A 265 33.37 0.69 23.40
C ASP A 265 33.71 2.01 22.67
N SER A 266 33.89 3.08 23.47
CA SER A 266 34.07 4.52 23.13
C SER A 266 32.79 5.34 22.90
N SER A 267 32.70 6.53 23.54
CA SER A 267 31.49 7.36 23.54
C SER A 267 31.06 7.84 22.15
N ASN A 268 32.02 8.10 21.25
CA ASN A 268 31.73 8.48 19.87
C ASN A 268 31.15 7.31 19.06
N LYS A 269 31.68 6.08 19.21
CA LYS A 269 31.14 4.90 18.54
C LYS A 269 29.77 4.50 19.08
N GLN A 270 29.56 4.66 20.39
CA GLN A 270 28.27 4.41 21.03
C GLN A 270 27.15 5.32 20.47
N LYS A 271 27.44 6.62 20.28
CA LYS A 271 26.47 7.55 19.68
C LYS A 271 26.15 7.19 18.23
N VAL A 272 27.17 6.87 17.43
CA VAL A 272 26.98 6.42 16.03
C VAL A 272 26.16 5.14 15.98
N ALA A 273 26.42 4.18 16.86
CA ALA A 273 25.63 2.95 16.96
C ALA A 273 24.17 3.22 17.30
N ALA A 274 23.90 4.09 18.28
CA ALA A 274 22.55 4.46 18.67
C ALA A 274 21.79 5.20 17.55
N ASP A 275 22.47 6.10 16.83
CA ASP A 275 21.89 6.81 15.69
C ASP A 275 21.57 5.86 14.53
N LEU A 276 22.49 4.97 14.16
CA LEU A 276 22.28 3.96 13.11
C LEU A 276 21.18 2.95 13.49
N PHE A 277 21.11 2.55 14.76
CA PHE A 277 20.07 1.67 15.27
C PHE A 277 18.69 2.35 15.19
N ALA A 278 18.60 3.63 15.56
CA ALA A 278 17.37 4.40 15.43
C ALA A 278 16.94 4.57 13.96
N ASP A 279 17.89 4.82 13.05
CA ASP A 279 17.64 4.88 11.61
C ASP A 279 17.12 3.53 11.08
N ALA A 280 17.74 2.42 11.49
CA ALA A 280 17.31 1.07 11.10
C ALA A 280 15.91 0.72 11.65
N LEU A 281 15.57 1.11 12.89
CA LEU A 281 14.21 0.95 13.45
C LEU A 281 13.16 1.66 12.59
N ALA A 282 13.48 2.89 12.17
CA ALA A 282 12.59 3.74 11.38
C ALA A 282 12.39 3.21 9.95
N VAL A 283 13.42 2.66 9.31
CA VAL A 283 13.35 2.06 7.96
C VAL A 283 12.72 0.66 7.99
N ALA A 284 12.95 -0.10 9.06
CA ALA A 284 12.29 -1.40 9.26
C ALA A 284 10.78 -1.22 9.42
N ALA A 285 10.37 -0.15 10.11
CA ALA A 285 8.98 0.34 10.19
C ALA A 285 7.93 -0.74 10.50
N THR A 286 8.25 -1.74 11.32
CA THR A 286 7.26 -2.73 11.79
C THR A 286 6.59 -2.24 13.07
N ARG A 287 5.54 -2.94 13.52
CA ARG A 287 4.90 -2.62 14.80
C ARG A 287 5.90 -2.61 15.95
N ASN A 288 6.76 -3.63 16.04
CA ASN A 288 7.72 -3.76 17.15
C ASN A 288 8.79 -2.67 17.09
N THR A 289 9.29 -2.33 15.90
CA THR A 289 10.33 -1.30 15.77
C THR A 289 9.78 0.09 16.10
N ILE A 290 8.56 0.42 15.66
CA ILE A 290 7.90 1.69 15.99
C ILE A 290 7.57 1.80 17.47
N VAL A 291 7.12 0.71 18.12
CA VAL A 291 6.86 0.70 19.57
C VAL A 291 8.16 0.90 20.36
N LEU A 292 9.27 0.28 19.94
CA LEU A 292 10.57 0.52 20.58
C LEU A 292 11.04 1.96 20.35
N LEU A 293 10.85 2.49 19.14
CA LEU A 293 11.18 3.89 18.81
C LEU A 293 10.34 4.88 19.64
N GLU A 294 9.04 4.64 19.78
CA GLU A 294 8.12 5.39 20.67
C GLU A 294 8.71 5.44 22.09
N LYS A 295 9.09 4.28 22.63
CA LYS A 295 9.68 4.17 23.98
C LYS A 295 10.99 4.96 24.09
N LYS A 296 11.93 4.76 23.17
CA LYS A 296 13.24 5.42 23.20
C LYS A 296 13.14 6.94 23.11
N ILE A 297 12.21 7.48 22.30
CA ILE A 297 11.99 8.93 22.20
C ILE A 297 11.36 9.46 23.50
N LYS A 298 10.36 8.77 24.07
CA LYS A 298 9.71 9.18 25.33
C LYS A 298 10.67 9.19 26.52
N GLU A 299 11.54 8.20 26.58
CA GLU A 299 12.51 8.04 27.68
C GLU A 299 13.81 8.81 27.40
N GLN A 300 13.93 9.51 26.26
CA GLN A 300 15.16 10.17 25.79
C GLN A 300 16.38 9.24 25.85
N SER A 301 16.15 7.94 25.59
CA SER A 301 17.14 6.87 25.77
C SER A 301 17.95 6.63 24.50
N GLY A 302 19.12 7.27 24.43
CA GLY A 302 20.05 7.11 23.30
C GLY A 302 19.56 7.74 21.99
N ILE A 303 18.53 8.60 22.03
CA ILE A 303 18.01 9.30 20.85
C ILE A 303 17.94 10.80 21.18
N SER A 304 18.74 11.60 20.47
CA SER A 304 18.67 13.05 20.55
C SER A 304 17.38 13.59 19.92
N GLU A 305 16.96 14.80 20.28
CA GLU A 305 15.79 15.45 19.67
C GLU A 305 15.90 15.55 18.14
N VAL A 306 17.09 15.92 17.64
CA VAL A 306 17.36 16.02 16.20
C VAL A 306 17.21 14.65 15.54
N LYS A 307 17.74 13.58 16.16
CA LYS A 307 17.59 12.21 15.65
C LYS A 307 16.13 11.77 15.68
N ALA A 308 15.39 12.06 16.75
CA ALA A 308 13.95 11.79 16.85
C ALA A 308 13.16 12.45 15.71
N VAL A 309 13.46 13.71 15.38
CA VAL A 309 12.86 14.41 14.23
C VAL A 309 13.21 13.74 12.90
N GLN A 310 14.46 13.29 12.72
CA GLN A 310 14.89 12.59 11.50
C GLN A 310 14.14 11.27 11.30
N VAL A 311 14.10 10.41 12.31
CA VAL A 311 13.41 9.10 12.23
C VAL A 311 11.89 9.25 12.05
N LEU A 312 11.27 10.25 12.69
CA LEU A 312 9.85 10.56 12.48
C LEU A 312 9.59 10.99 11.03
N LYS A 313 10.47 11.78 10.42
CA LYS A 313 10.36 12.17 9.01
C LYS A 313 10.48 10.99 8.05
N VAL A 314 11.31 9.99 8.38
CA VAL A 314 11.40 8.74 7.60
C VAL A 314 10.05 8.02 7.62
N LEU A 315 9.43 7.86 8.79
CA LEU A 315 8.11 7.25 8.93
C LEU A 315 6.99 8.02 8.22
N GLY A 316 7.08 9.36 8.20
CA GLY A 316 6.06 10.25 7.63
C GLY A 316 6.10 10.41 6.11
N ARG A 317 7.15 9.92 5.43
CA ARG A 317 7.20 9.87 3.96
C ARG A 317 6.58 8.57 3.50
N GLY A 318 5.73 8.60 2.47
CA GLY A 318 5.12 7.40 1.85
C GLY A 318 6.11 6.35 1.30
N ALA A 319 7.42 6.57 1.44
CA ALA A 319 8.49 5.60 1.17
C ALA A 319 8.95 4.80 2.40
N GLY A 320 8.83 5.35 3.61
CA GLY A 320 9.29 4.67 4.84
C GLY A 320 8.27 3.70 5.42
N LEU A 321 6.97 3.96 5.23
CA LEU A 321 5.88 3.10 5.71
C LEU A 321 4.66 3.18 4.76
N PRO A 322 4.70 2.53 3.59
CA PRO A 322 3.60 2.58 2.62
C PRO A 322 2.35 1.82 3.08
N ALA A 323 2.46 1.02 4.14
CA ALA A 323 1.36 0.23 4.68
C ALA A 323 1.27 0.26 6.21
N PRO A 324 0.89 1.39 6.83
CA PRO A 324 0.76 1.48 8.27
C PRO A 324 -0.47 0.71 8.76
N SER A 325 -0.31 -0.03 9.86
CA SER A 325 -1.41 -0.58 10.65
C SER A 325 -1.94 0.46 11.65
N ASP A 326 -3.17 0.25 12.13
CA ASP A 326 -3.78 1.02 13.21
C ASP A 326 -2.89 1.07 14.47
N CYS A 327 -2.28 -0.04 14.84
CA CYS A 327 -1.37 -0.16 15.98
C CYS A 327 -0.13 0.74 15.85
N GLN A 328 0.40 0.91 14.63
CA GLN A 328 1.55 1.77 14.35
C GLN A 328 1.15 3.24 14.41
N VAL A 329 -0.01 3.59 13.84
CA VAL A 329 -0.58 4.94 13.93
C VAL A 329 -0.85 5.32 15.39
N ASP A 330 -1.42 4.40 16.17
CA ASP A 330 -1.66 4.60 17.61
C ASP A 330 -0.36 4.81 18.40
N ALA A 331 0.72 4.11 18.06
CA ALA A 331 2.02 4.31 18.69
C ALA A 331 2.56 5.73 18.48
N ILE A 332 2.48 6.23 17.24
CA ILE A 332 2.85 7.62 16.96
C ILE A 332 1.89 8.60 17.62
N LEU A 333 0.59 8.32 17.67
CA LEU A 333 -0.37 9.18 18.38
C LEU A 333 -0.05 9.28 19.88
N ARG A 334 0.27 8.15 20.53
CA ARG A 334 0.70 8.13 21.94
C ARG A 334 2.02 8.86 22.14
N LEU A 335 2.92 8.85 21.15
CA LEU A 335 4.13 9.66 21.17
C LEU A 335 3.79 11.15 21.09
N CYS A 336 2.92 11.55 20.16
CA CYS A 336 2.59 12.97 19.96
C CYS A 336 1.86 13.61 21.14
N LYS A 337 1.22 12.80 22.00
CA LYS A 337 0.58 13.21 23.24
C LYS A 337 1.50 13.18 24.48
N SER A 338 2.78 12.81 24.33
CA SER A 338 3.71 12.76 25.47
C SER A 338 4.25 14.13 25.83
N ASP A 339 4.73 14.27 27.07
CA ASP A 339 5.30 15.51 27.59
C ASP A 339 6.55 15.91 26.81
N VAL A 340 7.47 14.97 26.54
CA VAL A 340 8.68 15.20 25.73
C VAL A 340 8.39 15.82 24.36
N VAL A 341 7.29 15.40 23.71
CA VAL A 341 6.88 15.98 22.44
C VAL A 341 6.18 17.32 22.64
N SER A 342 5.41 17.49 23.72
CA SER A 342 4.71 18.73 24.02
C SER A 342 5.66 19.88 24.37
N ASP A 343 6.78 19.56 25.03
CA ASP A 343 7.79 20.52 25.50
C ASP A 343 8.68 21.05 24.37
N SER A 344 8.84 20.30 23.27
CA SER A 344 9.60 20.75 22.09
C SER A 344 8.70 21.11 20.92
N LYS A 345 8.78 22.37 20.48
CA LYS A 345 8.07 22.84 19.28
C LYS A 345 8.46 22.09 18.01
N VAL A 346 9.75 21.78 17.84
CA VAL A 346 10.27 21.11 16.63
C VAL A 346 9.85 19.65 16.60
N LEU A 347 9.96 18.96 17.75
CA LEU A 347 9.56 17.57 17.88
C LEU A 347 8.04 17.41 17.77
N LYS A 348 7.26 18.32 18.38
CA LYS A 348 5.81 18.42 18.22
C LYS A 348 5.42 18.52 16.76
N GLN A 349 6.03 19.43 16.02
CA GLN A 349 5.75 19.61 14.61
C GLN A 349 6.04 18.34 13.81
N SER A 350 7.21 17.73 14.02
CA SER A 350 7.58 16.52 13.30
C SER A 350 6.65 15.35 13.62
N CYS A 351 6.30 15.13 14.89
CA CYS A 351 5.45 14.02 15.32
C CYS A 351 4.06 14.11 14.71
N TRP A 352 3.39 15.26 14.85
CA TRP A 352 2.03 15.45 14.37
C TRP A 352 1.92 15.43 12.84
N LEU A 353 2.94 15.94 12.12
CA LEU A 353 2.99 15.83 10.66
C LEU A 353 3.16 14.38 10.21
N THR A 354 3.98 13.59 10.92
CA THR A 354 4.14 12.14 10.70
C THR A 354 2.85 11.38 11.01
N PHE A 355 2.21 11.68 12.13
CA PHE A 355 0.91 11.11 12.49
C PHE A 355 -0.13 11.35 11.38
N GLY A 356 -0.28 12.61 10.95
CA GLY A 356 -1.18 12.96 9.84
C GLY A 356 -0.83 12.18 8.57
N ALA A 357 0.45 12.08 8.21
CA ALA A 357 0.84 11.34 7.01
C ALA A 357 0.48 9.85 7.07
N MET A 358 0.75 9.18 8.21
CA MET A 358 0.40 7.76 8.41
C MET A 358 -1.10 7.51 8.42
N VAL A 359 -1.89 8.42 9.00
CA VAL A 359 -3.36 8.36 8.93
C VAL A 359 -3.83 8.42 7.47
N GLY A 360 -3.21 9.28 6.65
CA GLY A 360 -3.54 9.39 5.24
C GLY A 360 -3.22 8.15 4.42
N GLU A 361 -2.09 7.49 4.69
CA GLU A 361 -1.77 6.21 4.06
C GLU A 361 -2.77 5.12 4.49
N LEU A 362 -3.05 4.98 5.79
CA LEU A 362 -4.03 3.99 6.30
C LEU A 362 -5.43 4.22 5.70
N SER A 363 -5.88 5.47 5.60
CA SER A 363 -7.15 5.83 4.96
C SER A 363 -7.19 5.40 3.48
N LEU A 364 -6.11 5.64 2.74
CA LEU A 364 -6.00 5.23 1.34
C LEU A 364 -6.09 3.71 1.20
N GLN A 365 -5.43 2.96 2.08
CA GLN A 365 -5.50 1.50 2.11
C GLN A 365 -6.90 0.97 2.39
N ASN A 366 -7.58 1.54 3.39
CA ASN A 366 -8.95 1.17 3.74
C ASN A 366 -9.90 1.44 2.57
N ASN A 367 -9.75 2.57 1.88
CA ASN A 367 -10.57 2.90 0.70
C ASN A 367 -10.32 1.93 -0.46
N LYS A 368 -9.06 1.56 -0.72
CA LYS A 368 -8.73 0.54 -1.74
C LYS A 368 -9.35 -0.81 -1.39
N ALA A 369 -9.27 -1.24 -0.13
CA ALA A 369 -9.87 -2.48 0.32
C ALA A 369 -11.41 -2.48 0.19
N LYS A 370 -12.07 -1.33 0.44
CA LYS A 370 -13.52 -1.17 0.25
C LYS A 370 -13.92 -1.27 -1.22
N LEU A 371 -13.18 -0.62 -2.13
CA LEU A 371 -13.44 -0.68 -3.57
C LEU A 371 -13.31 -2.10 -4.14
N MET A 372 -12.32 -2.87 -3.65
CA MET A 372 -12.13 -4.26 -4.08
C MET A 372 -13.25 -5.23 -3.63
N LYS A 373 -13.97 -4.91 -2.55
CA LYS A 373 -15.01 -5.78 -1.96
C LYS A 373 -16.43 -5.49 -2.44
N GLN A 374 -16.69 -4.34 -3.06
CA GLN A 374 -18.04 -3.94 -3.49
C GLN A 374 -18.61 -4.79 -4.65
N THR A 375 -17.88 -5.79 -5.14
CA THR A 375 -18.30 -6.65 -6.24
C THR A 375 -19.13 -7.87 -5.85
N THR A 376 -19.34 -8.22 -4.57
CA THR A 376 -20.39 -9.17 -4.12
C THR A 376 -20.31 -9.41 -2.59
N SER A 377 -21.44 -9.29 -1.89
CA SER A 377 -21.71 -9.73 -0.49
C SER A 377 -21.74 -8.64 0.61
N PRO A 378 -22.60 -8.79 1.66
CA PRO A 378 -22.88 -7.75 2.66
C PRO A 378 -21.72 -7.48 3.63
N MET A 379 -21.69 -6.26 4.16
CA MET A 379 -20.71 -5.75 5.14
C MET A 379 -20.47 -6.70 6.32
N ARG A 380 -19.18 -6.98 6.62
CA ARG A 380 -18.75 -7.69 7.85
C ARG A 380 -18.55 -6.70 9.02
N ALA A 381 -18.76 -7.17 10.25
CA ALA A 381 -18.62 -6.41 11.51
C ALA A 381 -17.21 -5.80 11.77
N ASP A 382 -16.19 -6.14 11.00
CA ASP A 382 -14.84 -5.61 11.14
C ASP A 382 -14.67 -4.21 10.47
N GLU A 383 -15.55 -3.87 9.52
CA GLU A 383 -15.52 -2.58 8.82
C GLU A 383 -16.03 -1.42 9.68
N THR A 384 -16.94 -1.70 10.62
CA THR A 384 -17.38 -0.73 11.62
C THR A 384 -16.21 -0.27 12.50
N THR A 385 -15.26 -1.14 12.81
CA THR A 385 -14.10 -0.82 13.66
C THR A 385 -13.11 0.10 12.94
N ALA A 386 -12.83 -0.17 11.66
CA ALA A 386 -11.95 0.66 10.84
C ALA A 386 -12.51 2.08 10.64
N ASP A 387 -13.81 2.21 10.39
CA ASP A 387 -14.47 3.51 10.22
C ASP A 387 -14.53 4.29 11.54
N HIS A 388 -14.82 3.63 12.66
CA HIS A 388 -14.73 4.26 13.99
C HIS A 388 -13.31 4.77 14.28
N LYS A 389 -12.28 4.01 13.89
CA LYS A 389 -10.88 4.42 14.11
C LYS A 389 -10.51 5.64 13.26
N MET A 390 -10.94 5.68 11.99
CA MET A 390 -10.72 6.85 11.13
C MET A 390 -11.45 8.08 11.67
N GLN A 391 -12.66 7.91 12.20
CA GLN A 391 -13.39 8.99 12.86
C GLN A 391 -12.64 9.51 14.10
N LEU A 392 -12.10 8.63 14.94
CA LEU A 392 -11.27 9.02 16.08
C LEU A 392 -10.06 9.86 15.64
N TYR A 393 -9.35 9.43 14.58
CA TYR A 393 -8.21 10.18 14.06
C TYR A 393 -8.61 11.53 13.47
N LYS A 394 -9.76 11.61 12.78
CA LYS A 394 -10.32 12.88 12.33
C LYS A 394 -10.52 13.82 13.52
N ASP A 395 -11.19 13.38 14.57
CA ASP A 395 -11.51 14.23 15.72
C ASP A 395 -10.26 14.74 16.42
N VAL A 396 -9.25 13.86 16.55
CA VAL A 396 -7.92 14.21 17.06
C VAL A 396 -7.23 15.30 16.21
N LEU A 397 -7.34 15.25 14.88
CA LEU A 397 -6.71 16.21 13.97
C LEU A 397 -7.48 17.54 13.86
N ILE A 398 -8.81 17.49 13.96
CA ILE A 398 -9.67 18.67 13.87
C ILE A 398 -9.67 19.48 15.16
N LYS A 399 -9.57 18.83 16.32
CA LYS A 399 -9.59 19.52 17.62
C LYS A 399 -8.58 20.68 17.71
N PRO A 400 -7.28 20.51 17.38
CA PRO A 400 -6.32 21.62 17.37
C PRO A 400 -6.67 22.76 16.43
N LEU A 401 -7.35 22.51 15.30
CA LEU A 401 -7.77 23.57 14.38
C LEU A 401 -8.87 24.45 15.01
N LYS A 402 -9.78 23.85 15.77
CA LYS A 402 -10.89 24.56 16.44
C LYS A 402 -10.42 25.35 17.66
N GLU A 403 -9.43 24.83 18.37
CA GLU A 403 -8.90 25.43 19.61
C GLU A 403 -7.78 26.44 19.36
N ALA A 404 -7.17 26.45 18.17
CA ALA A 404 -6.06 27.34 17.86
C ALA A 404 -6.48 28.82 17.80
N GLU A 405 -5.84 29.64 18.64
CA GLU A 405 -6.03 31.09 18.67
C GLU A 405 -5.10 31.80 17.67
N SER A 406 -3.88 31.30 17.49
CA SER A 406 -2.87 31.95 16.66
C SER A 406 -2.86 31.44 15.21
N ILE A 407 -2.51 32.32 14.28
CA ILE A 407 -2.34 31.98 12.85
C ILE A 407 -1.37 30.79 12.64
N PRO A 408 -0.18 30.75 13.29
CA PRO A 408 0.75 29.63 13.12
C PRO A 408 0.19 28.28 13.59
N GLU A 409 -0.61 28.26 14.66
CA GLU A 409 -1.23 27.04 15.18
C GLU A 409 -2.32 26.52 14.24
N LYS A 410 -3.18 27.41 13.72
CA LYS A 410 -4.18 27.05 12.70
C LYS A 410 -3.50 26.47 11.45
N ILE A 411 -2.46 27.14 10.95
CA ILE A 411 -1.68 26.66 9.80
C ILE A 411 -1.06 25.29 10.09
N PHE A 412 -0.50 25.10 11.28
CA PHE A 412 0.08 23.82 11.67
C PHE A 412 -0.97 22.69 11.71
N ALA A 413 -2.15 22.94 12.27
CA ALA A 413 -3.26 21.99 12.28
C ALA A 413 -3.71 21.64 10.85
N LEU A 414 -3.86 22.65 9.97
CA LEU A 414 -4.21 22.45 8.56
C LEU A 414 -3.17 21.63 7.80
N LYS A 415 -1.88 21.80 8.08
CA LYS A 415 -0.82 20.96 7.50
C LYS A 415 -0.98 19.49 7.91
N CYS A 416 -1.29 19.23 9.18
CA CYS A 416 -1.53 17.88 9.68
C CYS A 416 -2.78 17.25 9.04
N ILE A 417 -3.88 18.01 8.95
CA ILE A 417 -5.12 17.58 8.27
C ILE A 417 -4.87 17.30 6.78
N GLY A 418 -4.11 18.17 6.11
CA GLY A 418 -3.76 18.00 4.70
C GLY A 418 -2.87 16.79 4.44
N ASN A 419 -1.98 16.44 5.38
CA ASN A 419 -1.25 15.18 5.33
C ASN A 419 -2.19 13.98 5.55
N ALA A 420 -3.17 14.07 6.45
CA ALA A 420 -4.11 13.00 6.71
C ALA A 420 -5.13 12.76 5.60
N ALA A 421 -5.46 13.80 4.82
CA ALA A 421 -6.29 13.69 3.63
C ALA A 421 -7.58 12.88 3.86
N LEU A 422 -8.24 13.09 5.00
CA LEU A 422 -9.47 12.37 5.35
C LEU A 422 -10.65 13.01 4.63
N GLY A 423 -11.34 12.25 3.76
CA GLY A 423 -12.52 12.76 3.04
C GLY A 423 -13.61 13.32 3.97
N PHE A 424 -13.73 12.75 5.18
CA PHE A 424 -14.66 13.21 6.21
C PHE A 424 -14.30 14.57 6.83
N ALA A 425 -13.06 15.07 6.65
CA ALA A 425 -12.62 16.39 7.16
C ALA A 425 -12.90 17.54 6.18
N VAL A 426 -13.44 17.23 4.99
CA VAL A 426 -13.76 18.25 3.96
C VAL A 426 -14.75 19.32 4.45
N PRO A 427 -15.81 18.99 5.21
CA PRO A 427 -16.73 20.02 5.73
C PRO A 427 -16.01 21.07 6.59
N GLU A 428 -15.11 20.65 7.46
CA GLU A 428 -14.33 21.54 8.32
C GLU A 428 -13.33 22.39 7.51
N LEU A 429 -12.70 21.81 6.49
CA LEU A 429 -11.83 22.56 5.58
C LEU A 429 -12.61 23.60 4.79
N ARG A 430 -13.78 23.23 4.25
CA ARG A 430 -14.68 24.13 3.51
C ARG A 430 -15.06 25.34 4.38
N GLU A 431 -15.44 25.10 5.63
CA GLU A 431 -15.82 26.17 6.56
C GLU A 431 -14.69 27.21 6.71
N VAL A 432 -13.43 26.76 6.86
CA VAL A 432 -12.27 27.66 6.94
C VAL A 432 -12.03 28.39 5.62
N ILE A 433 -12.13 27.71 4.47
CA ILE A 433 -11.90 28.29 3.14
C ILE A 433 -12.92 29.39 2.83
N GLU A 434 -14.19 29.17 3.16
CA GLU A 434 -15.30 30.09 2.84
C GLU A 434 -15.39 31.27 3.83
N ARG A 435 -14.81 31.17 5.02
CA ARG A 435 -14.86 32.21 6.06
C ARG A 435 -13.98 33.42 5.72
N ARG A 436 -14.57 34.46 5.12
CA ARG A 436 -13.86 35.71 4.74
C ARG A 436 -13.25 36.49 5.91
N SER A 437 -13.75 36.32 7.14
CA SER A 437 -13.17 36.92 8.34
C SER A 437 -11.88 36.24 8.81
N GLU A 438 -11.56 35.05 8.30
CA GLU A 438 -10.34 34.33 8.64
C GLU A 438 -9.12 34.92 7.93
N CYS A 439 -7.95 34.80 8.54
CA CYS A 439 -6.69 35.26 7.95
C CYS A 439 -6.47 34.62 6.56
N PRO A 440 -6.12 35.40 5.52
CA PRO A 440 -5.88 34.87 4.17
C PRO A 440 -4.84 33.74 4.13
N ALA A 441 -3.78 33.84 4.93
CA ALA A 441 -2.77 32.79 5.01
C ALA A 441 -3.38 31.45 5.50
N VAL A 442 -4.24 31.51 6.51
CA VAL A 442 -4.95 30.32 7.04
C VAL A 442 -5.87 29.73 5.95
N ARG A 443 -6.62 30.58 5.24
CA ARG A 443 -7.49 30.15 4.12
C ARG A 443 -6.69 29.48 2.99
N ILE A 444 -5.52 30.03 2.62
CA ILE A 444 -4.61 29.42 1.63
C ILE A 444 -4.15 28.03 2.08
N TYR A 445 -3.74 27.88 3.34
CA TYR A 445 -3.33 26.58 3.87
C TYR A 445 -4.50 25.59 3.98
N ALA A 446 -5.73 26.08 4.13
CA ALA A 446 -6.93 25.23 4.10
C ALA A 446 -7.23 24.74 2.68
N ILE A 447 -7.01 25.57 1.65
CA ILE A 447 -7.04 25.12 0.25
C ILE A 447 -5.92 24.10 0.00
N ASP A 448 -4.68 24.37 0.43
CA ASP A 448 -3.56 23.42 0.29
C ASP A 448 -3.82 22.07 0.99
N ALA A 449 -4.59 22.05 2.08
CA ALA A 449 -4.98 20.81 2.74
C ALA A 449 -5.82 19.87 1.84
N LEU A 450 -6.40 20.38 0.74
CA LEU A 450 -7.09 19.58 -0.27
C LEU A 450 -6.13 18.86 -1.24
N ARG A 451 -4.82 19.15 -1.21
CA ARG A 451 -3.84 18.68 -2.22
C ARG A 451 -3.81 17.15 -2.38
N ARG A 452 -3.94 16.40 -1.29
CA ARG A 452 -3.96 14.93 -1.33
C ARG A 452 -5.37 14.40 -1.63
N LEU A 453 -6.39 15.10 -1.16
CA LEU A 453 -7.80 14.74 -1.35
C LEU A 453 -8.23 14.77 -2.81
N ARG A 454 -7.59 15.58 -3.66
CA ARG A 454 -7.88 15.59 -5.11
C ARG A 454 -7.70 14.24 -5.80
N HIS A 455 -6.86 13.37 -5.26
CA HIS A 455 -6.61 12.01 -5.78
C HIS A 455 -7.52 10.96 -5.14
N GLN A 456 -8.24 11.31 -4.08
CA GLN A 456 -9.13 10.41 -3.34
C GLN A 456 -10.61 10.70 -3.59
N LEU A 457 -10.93 11.93 -3.98
CA LEU A 457 -12.27 12.41 -4.23
C LEU A 457 -12.47 12.71 -5.71
N LYS A 458 -13.72 12.60 -6.16
CA LYS A 458 -14.11 13.06 -7.50
C LYS A 458 -13.78 14.55 -7.68
N PRO A 459 -13.19 14.98 -8.82
CA PRO A 459 -12.80 16.38 -9.06
C PRO A 459 -13.89 17.41 -8.76
N GLN A 460 -15.16 17.07 -9.04
CA GLN A 460 -16.30 17.94 -8.81
C GLN A 460 -16.46 18.34 -7.33
N LYS A 461 -16.10 17.45 -6.39
CA LYS A 461 -16.12 17.78 -4.96
C LYS A 461 -15.11 18.88 -4.63
N ILE A 462 -13.91 18.82 -5.21
CA ILE A 462 -12.89 19.85 -5.04
C ILE A 462 -13.32 21.15 -5.71
N HIS A 463 -13.77 21.09 -6.97
CA HIS A 463 -14.24 22.25 -7.74
C HIS A 463 -15.35 23.02 -7.02
N SER A 464 -16.30 22.31 -6.39
CA SER A 464 -17.39 22.92 -5.61
C SER A 464 -16.95 23.76 -4.42
N ILE A 465 -15.66 23.67 -4.03
CA ILE A 465 -15.06 24.43 -2.93
C ILE A 465 -14.21 25.58 -3.50
N VAL A 466 -13.35 25.30 -4.48
CA VAL A 466 -12.33 26.26 -4.94
C VAL A 466 -12.75 27.14 -6.11
N MET A 467 -13.67 26.71 -6.97
CA MET A 467 -14.14 27.54 -8.10
C MET A 467 -14.85 28.83 -7.63
N PRO A 468 -15.72 28.80 -6.59
CA PRO A 468 -16.32 30.03 -6.06
C PRO A 468 -15.29 31.06 -5.57
N ILE A 469 -14.16 30.60 -5.02
CA ILE A 469 -13.06 31.48 -4.59
C ILE A 469 -12.37 32.11 -5.79
N TYR A 470 -12.02 31.31 -6.79
CA TYR A 470 -11.36 31.79 -8.01
C TYR A 470 -12.22 32.82 -8.78
N MET A 471 -13.51 32.55 -8.94
CA MET A 471 -14.43 33.38 -9.73
C MET A 471 -14.78 34.72 -9.06
N ASN A 472 -14.60 34.82 -7.74
CA ASN A 472 -14.94 36.03 -7.03
C ASN A 472 -13.81 37.06 -7.12
N THR A 473 -13.98 38.10 -7.95
CA THR A 473 -12.99 39.18 -8.11
C THR A 473 -12.79 40.04 -6.86
N ASP A 474 -13.67 39.93 -5.85
CA ASP A 474 -13.51 40.59 -4.56
C ASP A 474 -12.61 39.81 -3.58
N GLU A 475 -12.25 38.55 -3.89
CA GLU A 475 -11.26 37.80 -3.11
C GLU A 475 -9.83 38.29 -3.39
N LYS A 476 -8.94 38.10 -2.41
CA LYS A 476 -7.53 38.49 -2.56
C LYS A 476 -6.84 37.72 -3.70
N PRO A 477 -5.97 38.37 -4.50
CA PRO A 477 -5.26 37.74 -5.62
C PRO A 477 -4.62 36.40 -5.27
N GLU A 478 -3.94 36.31 -4.13
CA GLU A 478 -3.21 35.11 -3.70
C GLU A 478 -4.15 33.92 -3.43
N LEU A 479 -5.34 34.18 -2.89
CA LEU A 479 -6.36 33.15 -2.68
C LEU A 479 -6.90 32.63 -4.01
N ARG A 480 -7.14 33.53 -4.97
CA ARG A 480 -7.67 33.19 -6.30
C ARG A 480 -6.64 32.40 -7.12
N MET A 481 -5.37 32.81 -7.08
CA MET A 481 -4.26 32.06 -7.70
C MET A 481 -4.08 30.67 -7.10
N ASN A 482 -4.23 30.54 -5.76
CA ASN A 482 -4.13 29.25 -5.08
C ASN A 482 -5.32 28.34 -5.42
N ALA A 483 -6.53 28.88 -5.43
CA ALA A 483 -7.74 28.17 -5.85
C ALA A 483 -7.63 27.67 -7.30
N PHE A 484 -7.22 28.53 -8.23
CA PHE A 484 -6.96 28.16 -9.62
C PHE A 484 -5.92 27.04 -9.74
N SER A 485 -4.81 27.14 -8.99
CA SER A 485 -3.77 26.11 -8.98
C SER A 485 -4.31 24.75 -8.51
N MET A 486 -5.16 24.74 -7.48
CA MET A 486 -5.82 23.51 -7.02
C MET A 486 -6.72 22.93 -8.10
N VAL A 487 -7.53 23.75 -8.80
CA VAL A 487 -8.38 23.31 -9.92
C VAL A 487 -7.55 22.66 -11.02
N MET A 488 -6.47 23.30 -11.46
CA MET A 488 -5.61 22.77 -12.53
C MET A 488 -4.98 21.42 -12.15
N GLN A 489 -4.68 21.20 -10.86
CA GLN A 489 -4.14 19.94 -10.34
C GLN A 489 -5.15 18.80 -10.29
N THR A 490 -6.44 19.04 -10.54
CA THR A 490 -7.47 17.98 -10.56
C THR A 490 -7.81 17.48 -11.97
N ARG A 491 -7.04 17.84 -13.01
CA ARG A 491 -7.38 17.59 -14.43
C ARG A 491 -8.81 18.06 -14.78
N PRO A 492 -9.06 19.38 -14.78
CA PRO A 492 -10.40 19.93 -14.98
C PRO A 492 -10.98 19.54 -16.35
N SER A 493 -12.30 19.41 -16.41
CA SER A 493 -13.01 19.19 -17.67
C SER A 493 -13.04 20.48 -18.52
N ASN A 494 -13.40 20.35 -19.79
CA ASN A 494 -13.50 21.46 -20.73
C ASN A 494 -14.40 22.57 -20.19
N ALA A 495 -15.56 22.21 -19.64
CA ALA A 495 -16.51 23.18 -19.07
C ALA A 495 -15.88 24.03 -17.96
N ILE A 496 -15.02 23.43 -17.12
CA ILE A 496 -14.29 24.16 -16.07
C ILE A 496 -13.20 25.05 -16.69
N VAL A 497 -12.50 24.57 -17.72
CA VAL A 497 -11.51 25.38 -18.46
C VAL A 497 -12.17 26.59 -19.14
N ASP A 498 -13.33 26.41 -19.75
CA ASP A 498 -14.11 27.47 -20.38
C ASP A 498 -14.58 28.49 -19.33
N GLN A 499 -15.03 28.02 -18.16
CA GLN A 499 -15.41 28.88 -17.03
C GLN A 499 -14.20 29.68 -16.49
N ILE A 500 -13.01 29.08 -16.45
CA ILE A 500 -11.76 29.76 -16.09
C ILE A 500 -11.45 30.87 -17.10
N ALA A 501 -11.52 30.56 -18.40
CA ALA A 501 -11.27 31.52 -19.47
C ALA A 501 -12.31 32.64 -19.50
N PHE A 502 -13.59 32.33 -19.29
CA PHE A 502 -14.63 33.34 -19.17
C PHE A 502 -14.41 34.27 -17.98
N THR A 503 -14.05 33.74 -16.82
CA THR A 503 -13.73 34.55 -15.63
C THR A 503 -12.58 35.52 -15.92
N MET A 504 -11.55 35.05 -16.63
CA MET A 504 -10.37 35.82 -17.01
C MET A 504 -10.66 37.06 -17.87
N THR A 505 -11.77 37.11 -18.61
CA THR A 505 -12.13 38.29 -19.43
C THR A 505 -12.53 39.50 -18.58
N SER A 506 -12.99 39.25 -17.36
CA SER A 506 -13.41 40.27 -16.38
C SER A 506 -12.42 40.42 -15.21
N GLU A 507 -11.22 39.84 -15.33
CA GLU A 507 -10.18 39.91 -14.33
C GLU A 507 -9.64 41.33 -14.16
N LYS A 508 -9.60 41.80 -12.91
CA LYS A 508 -9.12 43.15 -12.55
C LYS A 508 -7.68 43.16 -12.06
N SER A 509 -7.18 42.03 -11.56
CA SER A 509 -5.81 41.91 -11.03
C SER A 509 -4.85 41.44 -12.10
N ASP A 510 -3.86 42.28 -12.42
CA ASP A 510 -2.78 41.94 -13.35
C ASP A 510 -1.97 40.72 -12.90
N ASP A 511 -1.80 40.54 -11.59
CA ASP A 511 -1.12 39.39 -10.99
C ASP A 511 -1.87 38.08 -11.27
N VAL A 512 -3.18 38.05 -11.00
CA VAL A 512 -4.03 36.89 -11.28
C VAL A 512 -4.03 36.61 -12.77
N GLN A 513 -4.21 37.65 -13.60
CA GLN A 513 -4.24 37.52 -15.04
C GLN A 513 -2.93 36.92 -15.60
N SER A 514 -1.79 37.46 -15.16
CA SER A 514 -0.46 37.00 -15.59
C SER A 514 -0.17 35.57 -15.15
N PHE A 515 -0.53 35.24 -13.90
CA PHE A 515 -0.33 33.90 -13.35
C PHE A 515 -1.20 32.84 -14.03
N VAL A 516 -2.49 33.10 -14.20
CA VAL A 516 -3.42 32.17 -14.84
C VAL A 516 -3.02 31.96 -16.30
N TYR A 517 -2.76 33.04 -17.04
CA TYR A 517 -2.36 32.95 -18.45
C TYR A 517 -1.05 32.18 -18.63
N SER A 518 -0.02 32.50 -17.84
CA SER A 518 1.28 31.81 -17.93
C SER A 518 1.19 30.33 -17.56
N THR A 519 0.40 29.98 -16.53
CA THR A 519 0.16 28.59 -16.13
C THR A 519 -0.59 27.82 -17.21
N MET A 520 -1.69 28.37 -17.75
CA MET A 520 -2.43 27.75 -18.85
C MET A 520 -1.55 27.59 -20.09
N LYS A 521 -0.74 28.58 -20.42
CA LYS A 521 0.20 28.53 -21.55
C LYS A 521 1.24 27.42 -21.35
N SER A 522 1.84 27.32 -20.17
CA SER A 522 2.79 26.27 -19.84
C SER A 522 2.15 24.87 -19.94
N ALA A 523 0.98 24.67 -19.33
CA ALA A 523 0.25 23.41 -19.38
C ALA A 523 -0.22 23.05 -20.80
N SER A 524 -0.54 24.03 -21.64
CA SER A 524 -0.90 23.82 -23.05
C SER A 524 0.25 23.26 -23.91
N LEU A 525 1.50 23.36 -23.43
CA LEU A 525 2.70 22.87 -24.10
C LEU A 525 3.20 21.55 -23.50
N SER A 526 2.43 20.89 -22.64
CA SER A 526 2.84 19.63 -22.03
C SER A 526 3.17 18.57 -23.09
N PRO A 527 4.35 17.93 -23.05
CA PRO A 527 4.69 16.83 -23.94
C PRO A 527 4.11 15.49 -23.48
N ILE A 528 3.51 15.43 -22.29
CA ILE A 528 3.05 14.21 -21.63
C ILE A 528 1.81 13.68 -22.38
N PRO A 529 1.82 12.44 -22.91
CA PRO A 529 0.71 11.87 -23.69
C PRO A 529 -0.64 11.93 -22.96
N GLU A 530 -0.67 11.59 -21.67
CA GLU A 530 -1.89 11.58 -20.85
C GLU A 530 -2.48 12.98 -20.62
N GLN A 531 -1.69 14.03 -20.88
CA GLN A 531 -2.10 15.43 -20.73
C GLN A 531 -2.46 16.09 -22.06
N GLN A 532 -2.36 15.40 -23.20
CA GLN A 532 -2.59 16.02 -24.51
C GLN A 532 -4.02 16.55 -24.68
N THR A 533 -5.01 15.85 -24.11
CA THR A 533 -6.42 16.27 -24.15
C THR A 533 -6.61 17.63 -23.50
N ILE A 534 -6.14 17.81 -22.26
CA ILE A 534 -6.24 19.10 -21.57
C ILE A 534 -5.32 20.15 -22.20
N ALA A 535 -4.14 19.77 -22.68
CA ALA A 535 -3.22 20.69 -23.34
C ALA A 535 -3.85 21.32 -24.59
N ASN A 536 -4.51 20.53 -25.43
CA ASN A 536 -5.19 21.02 -26.63
C ASN A 536 -6.39 21.92 -26.29
N GLN A 537 -7.11 21.63 -25.20
CA GLN A 537 -8.20 22.49 -24.73
C GLN A 537 -7.67 23.84 -24.25
N LEU A 538 -6.59 23.84 -23.47
CA LEU A 538 -5.95 25.07 -23.02
C LEU A 538 -5.45 25.91 -24.20
N LYS A 539 -4.92 25.30 -25.28
CA LYS A 539 -4.56 26.02 -26.52
C LYS A 539 -5.78 26.76 -27.10
N ASN A 540 -6.95 26.12 -27.12
CA ASN A 540 -8.17 26.73 -27.65
C ASN A 540 -8.67 27.87 -26.75
N ALA A 541 -8.72 27.65 -25.43
CA ALA A 541 -9.08 28.69 -24.47
C ALA A 541 -8.16 29.92 -24.55
N LEU A 542 -6.85 29.71 -24.71
CA LEU A 542 -5.87 30.80 -24.86
C LEU A 542 -6.03 31.59 -26.16
N LYS A 543 -6.52 30.97 -27.24
CA LYS A 543 -6.83 31.70 -28.49
C LYS A 543 -8.00 32.67 -28.27
N LEU A 544 -9.05 32.23 -27.59
CA LEU A 544 -10.23 33.05 -27.27
C LEU A 544 -9.85 34.28 -26.42
N LEU A 545 -8.98 34.10 -25.43
CA LEU A 545 -8.48 35.18 -24.57
C LEU A 545 -7.63 36.22 -25.31
N ARG A 546 -6.97 35.85 -26.41
CA ARG A 546 -6.21 36.78 -27.25
C ARG A 546 -7.11 37.59 -28.16
N SER A 547 -8.16 36.97 -28.73
CA SER A 547 -9.11 37.68 -29.60
C SER A 547 -9.89 38.76 -28.86
N THR A 548 -10.21 38.58 -27.59
CA THR A 548 -10.94 39.56 -26.76
C THR A 548 -10.11 40.75 -26.29
N LYS A 549 -8.77 40.72 -26.44
CA LYS A 549 -7.89 41.85 -26.09
C LYS A 549 -7.59 42.79 -27.27
N ASN A 550 -7.92 42.38 -28.49
CA ASN A 550 -7.68 43.15 -29.71
C ASN A 550 -8.95 43.85 -30.24
N SER A 551 -10.00 43.86 -29.44
CA SER A 551 -11.31 44.47 -29.67
C SER A 551 -11.63 45.35 -28.47
#